data_AF-A0A962NZX6-F1
#
_entry.id   AF-A0A962NZX6-F1
#
_cell.length_a   1.000
_cell.length_b   1.000
_cell.length_c   1.000
_cell.angle_alpha   90.00
_cell.angle_beta   90.00
_cell.angle_gamma   90.00
#
_symmetry.space_group_name_H-M   'P 1'
#
loop_
_entity.id
_entity.type
_entity.pdbx_description
1 polymer ?
#
loop_
_entity_poly.entity_id
_entity_poly.type
_entity_poly.pdbx_seq_one_letter_code
_entity_poly.pdbx_strand_id
1 'polypeptide(L)'
;MLKRLTIKNFTVFSEANLEFAAGINVVVGENGTGKSHLLKAMYAVIAAGCDPKSATTTQPTQSHLQKAYADKLVKVLRPDNLGRLARRKQGRERCEINLMFSQAEDNTALSLSTASKSEVVIETLPQQWQNKSPVFLPTKELLTLCPWFIGLYDNYHLKFEETWRDTCSLLIAPKLKGEREKQVAAMLKPLEQAMGGKVVVDEQGNFYLQVTGEGKLEMPLVAEGLRKLAMLAQLISTGTLLEQGYLFWDEPETNL
;
A
#
# COMPACT_ATOMS: atom_id res chain seq x y z
N MET A 1 7.65 -10.25 -9.41
CA MET A 1 6.64 -9.37 -10.05
C MET A 1 5.32 -10.14 -10.08
N LEU A 2 4.23 -9.52 -9.64
CA LEU A 2 2.88 -10.09 -9.73
C LEU A 2 2.44 -10.25 -11.19
N LYS A 3 1.94 -11.43 -11.55
CA LYS A 3 1.48 -11.79 -12.90
C LYS A 3 -0.01 -12.02 -12.97
N ARG A 4 -0.59 -12.63 -11.94
CA ARG A 4 -2.03 -12.89 -11.90
C ARG A 4 -2.57 -12.72 -10.50
N LEU A 5 -3.78 -12.18 -10.41
CA LEU A 5 -4.61 -12.20 -9.21
C LEU A 5 -5.90 -12.95 -9.53
N THR A 6 -6.22 -13.95 -8.72
CA THR A 6 -7.51 -14.63 -8.77
C THR A 6 -8.20 -14.49 -7.42
N ILE A 7 -9.45 -14.04 -7.45
CA ILE A 7 -10.28 -13.81 -6.28
C ILE A 7 -11.60 -14.55 -6.45
N LYS A 8 -12.09 -15.17 -5.39
CA LYS A 8 -13.45 -15.71 -5.32
C LYS A 8 -14.13 -15.26 -4.03
N ASN A 9 -15.38 -14.83 -4.13
CA ASN A 9 -16.24 -14.43 -3.01
C ASN A 9 -15.59 -13.46 -2.01
N PHE A 10 -14.79 -12.50 -2.48
CA PHE A 10 -14.15 -11.49 -1.63
C PHE A 10 -14.85 -10.14 -1.80
N THR A 11 -15.36 -9.59 -0.70
CA THR A 11 -16.11 -8.33 -0.63
C THR A 11 -17.26 -8.30 -1.65
N VAL A 12 -17.17 -7.45 -2.67
CA VAL A 12 -18.15 -7.31 -3.75
C VAL A 12 -17.95 -8.31 -4.89
N PHE A 13 -16.77 -8.92 -5.00
CA PHE A 13 -16.42 -9.84 -6.09
C PHE A 13 -16.99 -11.25 -5.83
N SER A 14 -17.79 -11.78 -6.76
CA SER A 14 -18.07 -13.23 -6.83
C SER A 14 -16.84 -13.97 -7.33
N GLU A 15 -16.26 -13.47 -8.40
CA GLU A 15 -15.04 -13.98 -9.01
C GLU A 15 -14.36 -12.83 -9.75
N ALA A 16 -13.04 -12.78 -9.71
CA ALA A 16 -12.23 -11.90 -10.53
C ALA A 16 -10.92 -12.62 -10.90
N ASN A 17 -10.54 -12.55 -12.16
CA ASN A 17 -9.28 -13.08 -12.65
C ASN A 17 -8.59 -11.99 -13.48
N LEU A 18 -7.44 -11.53 -13.02
CA LEU A 18 -6.73 -10.38 -13.56
C LEU A 18 -5.31 -10.80 -13.92
N GLU A 19 -4.92 -10.52 -15.16
CA GLU A 19 -3.55 -10.70 -15.64
C GLU A 19 -2.85 -9.34 -15.73
N PHE A 20 -1.66 -9.24 -15.17
CA PHE A 20 -0.91 -7.99 -15.08
C PHE A 20 0.19 -7.92 -16.13
N ALA A 21 0.24 -6.78 -16.82
CA ALA A 21 1.31 -6.42 -17.73
C ALA A 21 2.54 -5.91 -16.96
N ALA A 22 3.69 -5.86 -17.63
CA ALA A 22 4.86 -5.17 -17.11
C ALA A 22 4.63 -3.65 -17.09
N GLY A 23 5.11 -2.98 -16.02
CA GLY A 23 4.95 -1.53 -15.87
C GLY A 23 3.59 -1.14 -15.28
N ILE A 24 2.88 -0.25 -15.96
CA ILE A 24 1.66 0.38 -15.45
C ILE A 24 0.44 -0.47 -15.79
N ASN A 25 -0.37 -0.77 -14.77
CA ASN A 25 -1.65 -1.47 -14.91
C ASN A 25 -2.76 -0.53 -14.43
N VAL A 26 -3.72 -0.23 -15.31
CA VAL A 26 -4.83 0.69 -15.01
C VAL A 26 -6.11 -0.12 -14.82
N VAL A 27 -6.71 -0.03 -13.63
CA VAL A 27 -7.97 -0.71 -13.30
C VAL A 27 -9.11 0.29 -13.37
N VAL A 28 -9.99 0.13 -14.37
CA VAL A 28 -11.13 1.01 -14.61
C VAL A 28 -12.44 0.28 -14.28
N GLY A 29 -13.40 1.02 -13.72
CA GLY A 29 -14.73 0.51 -13.40
C GLY A 29 -15.55 1.60 -12.71
N GLU A 30 -16.86 1.43 -12.68
CA GLU A 30 -17.77 2.38 -12.00
C GLU A 30 -17.49 2.48 -10.49
N ASN A 31 -18.00 3.53 -9.86
CA ASN A 31 -17.89 3.70 -8.41
C ASN A 31 -18.63 2.57 -7.69
N GLY A 32 -18.06 2.08 -6.59
CA GLY A 32 -18.63 0.97 -5.82
C GLY A 32 -18.35 -0.45 -6.37
N THR A 33 -17.63 -0.59 -7.49
CA THR A 33 -17.29 -1.91 -8.07
C THR A 33 -16.17 -2.68 -7.35
N GLY A 34 -15.56 -2.08 -6.31
CA GLY A 34 -14.55 -2.76 -5.48
C GLY A 34 -13.08 -2.53 -5.89
N LYS A 35 -12.80 -1.57 -6.78
CA LYS A 35 -11.42 -1.22 -7.21
C LYS A 35 -10.46 -1.04 -6.03
N SER A 36 -10.85 -0.24 -5.04
CA SER A 36 -10.04 -0.01 -3.83
C SER A 36 -9.85 -1.29 -3.01
N HIS A 37 -10.86 -2.16 -2.92
CA HIS A 37 -10.73 -3.46 -2.23
C HIS A 37 -9.74 -4.38 -2.92
N LEU A 38 -9.71 -4.37 -4.25
CA LEU A 38 -8.76 -5.12 -5.06
C LEU A 38 -7.32 -4.69 -4.78
N LEU A 39 -7.05 -3.38 -4.85
CA LEU A 39 -5.73 -2.80 -4.57
C LEU A 39 -5.31 -3.10 -3.13
N LYS A 40 -6.21 -2.93 -2.17
CA LYS A 40 -5.98 -3.19 -0.74
C LYS A 40 -5.70 -4.66 -0.44
N ALA A 41 -6.37 -5.59 -1.12
CA ALA A 41 -6.12 -7.03 -0.96
C ALA A 41 -4.72 -7.41 -1.45
N MET A 42 -4.33 -6.94 -2.64
CA MET A 42 -2.97 -7.16 -3.15
C MET A 42 -1.93 -6.55 -2.21
N TYR A 43 -2.14 -5.30 -1.80
CA TYR A 43 -1.27 -4.62 -0.86
C TYR A 43 -1.10 -5.40 0.43
N ALA A 44 -2.20 -5.81 1.07
CA ALA A 44 -2.16 -6.51 2.35
C ALA A 44 -1.40 -7.84 2.26
N VAL A 45 -1.67 -8.66 1.24
CA VAL A 45 -1.00 -9.97 1.08
C VAL A 45 0.48 -9.80 0.76
N ILE A 46 0.84 -8.88 -0.14
CA ILE A 46 2.25 -8.65 -0.49
C ILE A 46 3.01 -8.05 0.69
N ALA A 47 2.45 -7.04 1.37
CA ALA A 47 3.11 -6.38 2.50
C ALA A 47 3.35 -7.33 3.68
N ALA A 48 2.36 -8.15 4.04
CA ALA A 48 2.51 -9.15 5.11
C ALA A 48 3.33 -10.38 4.68
N GLY A 49 3.57 -10.56 3.38
CA GLY A 49 4.45 -11.59 2.83
C GLY A 49 5.92 -11.15 2.75
N CYS A 50 6.26 -9.92 3.14
CA CYS A 50 7.64 -9.48 3.29
C CYS A 50 8.23 -9.95 4.63
N ASP A 51 9.56 -10.07 4.67
CA ASP A 51 10.30 -10.49 5.87
C ASP A 51 9.95 -9.56 7.06
N PRO A 52 9.56 -10.12 8.23
CA PRO A 52 9.24 -9.35 9.43
C PRO A 52 10.45 -8.60 10.04
N LYS A 53 11.63 -8.62 9.41
CA LYS A 53 12.91 -8.11 9.94
C LYS A 53 13.25 -8.73 11.29
N SER A 54 12.83 -9.99 11.51
CA SER A 54 13.05 -10.72 12.75
C SER A 54 14.20 -11.69 12.59
N ALA A 55 15.21 -11.58 13.46
CA ALA A 55 16.43 -12.40 13.41
C ALA A 55 16.18 -13.92 13.52
N THR A 56 14.98 -14.35 13.92
CA THR A 56 14.65 -15.76 14.18
C THR A 56 13.91 -16.46 13.05
N THR A 57 13.36 -15.74 12.06
CA THR A 57 12.49 -16.33 11.03
C THR A 57 13.08 -16.16 9.63
N THR A 58 13.96 -17.09 9.25
CA THR A 58 14.68 -17.04 7.97
C THR A 58 13.84 -17.45 6.76
N GLN A 59 12.71 -18.14 6.96
CA GLN A 59 11.79 -18.56 5.90
C GLN A 59 10.33 -18.39 6.31
N PRO A 60 9.40 -18.17 5.35
CA PRO A 60 7.98 -18.10 5.63
C PRO A 60 7.46 -19.42 6.22
N THR A 61 6.69 -19.33 7.30
CA THR A 61 6.00 -20.48 7.89
C THR A 61 4.49 -20.29 7.79
N GLN A 62 3.77 -21.42 7.70
CA GLN A 62 2.31 -21.40 7.63
C GLN A 62 1.70 -20.70 8.84
N SER A 63 2.08 -21.09 10.06
CA SER A 63 1.53 -20.50 11.29
C SER A 63 1.74 -18.99 11.39
N HIS A 64 2.89 -18.49 10.96
CA HIS A 64 3.16 -17.06 10.92
C HIS A 64 2.26 -16.35 9.89
N LEU A 65 2.24 -16.84 8.65
CA LEU A 65 1.52 -16.19 7.56
C LEU A 65 -0.01 -16.25 7.72
N GLN A 66 -0.55 -17.29 8.35
CA GLN A 66 -1.99 -17.38 8.65
C GLN A 66 -2.48 -16.18 9.45
N LYS A 67 -1.71 -15.79 10.48
CA LYS A 67 -2.04 -14.65 11.33
C LYS A 67 -1.63 -13.33 10.68
N ALA A 68 -0.44 -13.25 10.08
CA ALA A 68 0.05 -12.03 9.45
C ALA A 68 -0.88 -11.55 8.32
N TYR A 69 -1.33 -12.45 7.44
CA TYR A 69 -2.30 -12.10 6.39
C TYR A 69 -3.65 -11.71 6.94
N ALA A 70 -4.18 -12.43 7.93
CA ALA A 70 -5.44 -12.09 8.58
C ALA A 70 -5.39 -10.69 9.22
N ASP A 71 -4.37 -10.44 10.04
CA ASP A 71 -4.17 -9.18 10.74
C ASP A 71 -4.02 -8.02 9.74
N LYS A 72 -3.18 -8.17 8.71
CA LYS A 72 -2.98 -7.14 7.69
C LYS A 72 -4.25 -6.85 6.90
N LEU A 73 -4.99 -7.88 6.47
CA LEU A 73 -6.27 -7.70 5.78
C LEU A 73 -7.29 -6.96 6.64
N VAL A 74 -7.41 -7.31 7.92
CA VAL A 74 -8.33 -6.64 8.85
C VAL A 74 -7.93 -5.19 9.08
N LYS A 75 -6.65 -4.88 9.28
CA LYS A 75 -6.22 -3.51 9.54
C LYS A 75 -6.27 -2.61 8.29
N VAL A 76 -6.07 -3.17 7.10
CA VAL A 76 -6.14 -2.44 5.82
C VAL A 76 -7.58 -2.23 5.36
N LEU A 77 -8.42 -3.27 5.35
CA LEU A 77 -9.81 -3.17 4.86
C LEU A 77 -10.82 -2.80 5.94
N ARG A 78 -10.45 -2.92 7.21
CA ARG A 78 -11.24 -2.53 8.39
C ARG A 78 -12.65 -3.13 8.49
N PRO A 79 -12.84 -4.43 8.23
CA PRO A 79 -14.08 -5.09 8.62
C PRO A 79 -14.15 -5.22 10.16
N ASP A 80 -15.35 -5.44 10.71
CA ASP A 80 -15.48 -5.77 12.16
C ASP A 80 -14.75 -7.06 12.54
N ASN A 81 -14.60 -7.99 11.60
CA ASN A 81 -13.81 -9.21 11.73
C ASN A 81 -13.44 -9.77 10.35
N LEU A 82 -12.43 -10.65 10.30
CA LEU A 82 -11.90 -11.22 9.06
C LEU A 82 -12.98 -11.86 8.17
N GLY A 83 -13.91 -12.61 8.75
CA GLY A 83 -14.97 -13.30 8.00
C GLY A 83 -15.94 -12.39 7.27
N ARG A 84 -16.03 -11.09 7.62
CA ARG A 84 -16.84 -10.11 6.88
C ARG A 84 -16.21 -9.68 5.56
N LEU A 85 -14.96 -10.07 5.28
CA LEU A 85 -14.36 -9.93 3.96
C LEU A 85 -14.89 -10.98 2.98
N ALA A 86 -15.42 -12.11 3.45
CA ALA A 86 -16.13 -13.04 2.58
C ALA A 86 -17.49 -12.46 2.18
N ARG A 87 -17.85 -12.60 0.91
CA ARG A 87 -19.14 -12.18 0.36
C ARG A 87 -20.27 -12.92 1.08
N ARG A 88 -21.28 -12.18 1.53
CA ARG A 88 -22.46 -12.76 2.20
C ARG A 88 -23.37 -13.43 1.19
N LYS A 89 -23.57 -14.73 1.35
CA LYS A 89 -24.59 -15.53 0.66
C LYS A 89 -25.16 -16.56 1.64
N GLN A 90 -26.29 -17.16 1.30
CA GLN A 90 -26.88 -18.24 2.09
C GLN A 90 -25.95 -19.46 2.03
N GLY A 91 -25.48 -19.92 3.19
CA GLY A 91 -24.52 -21.04 3.31
C GLY A 91 -23.09 -20.61 3.68
N ARG A 92 -22.20 -21.59 3.83
CA ARG A 92 -20.77 -21.36 4.04
C ARG A 92 -20.07 -21.41 2.68
N GLU A 93 -19.86 -20.26 2.07
CA GLU A 93 -18.99 -20.16 0.90
C GLU A 93 -17.58 -19.78 1.31
N ARG A 94 -16.61 -20.37 0.61
CA ARG A 94 -15.19 -20.09 0.74
C ARG A 94 -14.85 -18.83 -0.05
N CYS A 95 -14.09 -17.95 0.57
CA CYS A 95 -13.45 -16.80 -0.04
C CYS A 95 -12.00 -17.15 -0.30
N GLU A 96 -11.49 -16.85 -1.50
CA GLU A 96 -10.14 -17.21 -1.93
C GLU A 96 -9.44 -15.98 -2.52
N ILE A 97 -8.15 -15.83 -2.20
CA ILE A 97 -7.26 -14.83 -2.76
C ILE A 97 -5.97 -15.55 -3.18
N ASN A 98 -5.65 -15.51 -4.47
CA ASN A 98 -4.48 -16.18 -5.05
C ASN A 98 -3.67 -15.18 -5.87
N LEU A 99 -2.39 -15.04 -5.51
CA LEU A 99 -1.41 -14.20 -6.18
C LEU A 99 -0.35 -15.09 -6.82
N MET A 100 -0.26 -15.02 -8.14
CA MET A 100 0.80 -15.69 -8.90
C MET A 100 1.85 -14.67 -9.34
N PHE A 101 3.11 -14.93 -9.05
CA PHE A 101 4.24 -14.09 -9.40
C PHE A 101 5.05 -14.72 -10.54
N SER A 102 6.00 -13.97 -11.10
CA SER A 102 6.93 -14.48 -12.11
C SER A 102 7.77 -15.66 -11.62
N GLN A 103 8.13 -15.65 -10.34
CA GLN A 103 8.85 -16.73 -9.67
C GLN A 103 7.82 -17.58 -8.94
N ALA A 104 7.84 -18.89 -9.18
CA ALA A 104 6.83 -19.78 -8.59
C ALA A 104 7.01 -19.91 -7.07
N GLU A 105 8.23 -19.68 -6.59
CA GLU A 105 8.64 -19.65 -5.18
C GLU A 105 7.95 -18.53 -4.39
N ASP A 106 7.51 -17.47 -5.08
CA ASP A 106 6.82 -16.31 -4.50
C ASP A 106 5.29 -16.49 -4.45
N ASN A 107 4.75 -17.53 -5.10
CA ASN A 107 3.30 -17.73 -5.22
C ASN A 107 2.66 -17.91 -3.84
N THR A 108 1.55 -17.22 -3.64
CA THR A 108 0.80 -17.25 -2.38
C THR A 108 -0.68 -17.39 -2.67
N ALA A 109 -1.32 -18.34 -2.00
CA ALA A 109 -2.78 -18.47 -2.02
C ALA A 109 -3.30 -18.68 -0.61
N LEU A 110 -4.40 -18.01 -0.30
CA LEU A 110 -5.07 -18.09 0.99
C LEU A 110 -6.58 -18.17 0.82
N SER A 111 -7.23 -18.75 1.82
CA SER A 111 -8.69 -18.79 1.89
C SER A 111 -9.21 -18.42 3.27
N LEU A 112 -10.44 -17.94 3.31
CA LEU A 112 -11.19 -17.64 4.54
C LEU A 112 -12.66 -17.94 4.33
N SER A 113 -13.42 -17.98 5.43
CA SER A 113 -14.87 -18.15 5.39
C SER A 113 -15.55 -17.09 6.23
N THR A 114 -16.87 -17.02 6.16
CA THR A 114 -17.68 -16.16 7.05
C THR A 114 -17.50 -16.47 8.54
N ALA A 115 -16.97 -17.65 8.89
CA ALA A 115 -16.66 -18.04 10.26
C ALA A 115 -15.23 -17.70 10.71
N SER A 116 -14.34 -17.28 9.79
CA SER A 116 -12.95 -16.94 10.10
C SER A 116 -12.88 -15.70 10.99
N LYS A 117 -12.10 -15.77 12.07
CA LYS A 117 -11.98 -14.67 13.05
C LYS A 117 -10.63 -13.97 12.99
N SER A 118 -9.54 -14.71 13.19
CA SER A 118 -8.19 -14.17 13.39
C SER A 118 -7.12 -14.79 12.49
N GLU A 119 -7.48 -15.80 11.70
CA GLU A 119 -6.53 -16.54 10.85
C GLU A 119 -7.16 -16.88 9.51
N VAL A 120 -6.35 -16.83 8.46
CA VAL A 120 -6.66 -17.40 7.15
C VAL A 120 -6.17 -18.85 7.08
N VAL A 121 -6.61 -19.59 6.06
CA VAL A 121 -6.01 -20.87 5.67
C VAL A 121 -5.01 -20.60 4.56
N ILE A 122 -3.80 -21.14 4.66
CA ILE A 122 -2.79 -21.06 3.59
C ILE A 122 -3.01 -22.24 2.63
N GLU A 123 -3.35 -21.92 1.39
CA GLU A 123 -3.53 -22.89 0.31
C GLU A 123 -2.24 -23.11 -0.48
N THR A 124 -1.41 -22.08 -0.57
CA THR A 124 -0.08 -22.13 -1.18
C THR A 124 0.85 -21.26 -0.35
N LEU A 125 1.82 -21.92 0.28
CA LEU A 125 2.85 -21.29 1.09
C LEU A 125 3.99 -20.80 0.18
N PRO A 126 4.37 -19.51 0.21
CA PRO A 126 5.56 -19.06 -0.51
C PRO A 126 6.81 -19.68 0.10
N GLN A 127 7.78 -20.03 -0.75
CA GLN A 127 9.04 -20.67 -0.36
C GLN A 127 10.09 -19.66 0.13
N GLN A 128 9.88 -18.37 -0.14
CA GLN A 128 10.73 -17.26 0.30
C GLN A 128 9.90 -16.03 0.66
N TRP A 129 10.50 -15.12 1.43
CA TRP A 129 9.88 -13.82 1.71
C TRP A 129 9.85 -12.95 0.46
N GLN A 130 8.83 -12.11 0.34
CA GLN A 130 8.77 -11.09 -0.71
C GLN A 130 9.90 -10.08 -0.47
N ASN A 131 10.83 -10.00 -1.43
CA ASN A 131 12.00 -9.13 -1.34
C ASN A 131 11.70 -7.64 -1.42
N LYS A 132 10.49 -7.27 -1.89
CA LYS A 132 10.11 -5.88 -2.11
C LYS A 132 8.74 -5.58 -1.50
N SER A 133 8.74 -4.71 -0.49
CA SER A 133 7.51 -4.19 0.11
C SER A 133 6.74 -3.33 -0.90
N PRO A 134 5.39 -3.32 -0.84
CA PRO A 134 4.57 -2.44 -1.67
C PRO A 134 4.32 -1.08 -0.99
N VAL A 135 4.12 -0.03 -1.80
CA VAL A 135 3.52 1.25 -1.36
C VAL A 135 2.04 1.26 -1.68
N PHE A 136 1.24 1.87 -0.81
CA PHE A 136 -0.15 2.21 -1.09
C PHE A 136 -0.34 3.73 -1.03
N LEU A 137 -0.75 4.39 -2.12
CA LEU A 137 -1.20 5.78 -2.07
C LEU A 137 -2.72 5.79 -1.92
N PRO A 138 -3.26 6.21 -0.75
CA PRO A 138 -4.69 6.27 -0.56
C PRO A 138 -5.30 7.48 -1.29
N THR A 139 -6.63 7.48 -1.40
CA THR A 139 -7.41 8.57 -2.00
C THR A 139 -7.16 9.93 -1.34
N LYS A 140 -6.87 9.93 -0.03
CA LYS A 140 -6.60 11.13 0.77
C LYS A 140 -5.12 11.45 0.78
N GLU A 141 -4.79 12.73 0.67
CA GLU A 141 -3.42 13.18 0.94
C GLU A 141 -3.07 12.96 2.42
N LEU A 142 -1.82 12.63 2.71
CA LEU A 142 -1.35 12.34 4.08
C LEU A 142 -0.27 13.30 4.58
N LEU A 143 0.27 14.19 3.75
CA LEU A 143 1.39 15.04 4.14
C LEU A 143 1.03 15.97 5.29
N THR A 144 -0.22 16.42 5.36
CA THR A 144 -0.70 17.24 6.49
C THR A 144 -0.94 16.45 7.77
N LEU A 145 -1.05 15.12 7.69
CA LEU A 145 -1.29 14.22 8.82
C LEU A 145 0.00 13.60 9.35
N CYS A 146 0.95 13.30 8.47
CA CYS A 146 2.12 12.49 8.80
C CYS A 146 2.97 12.95 9.99
N PRO A 147 3.17 14.25 10.28
CA PRO A 147 4.02 14.68 11.40
C PRO A 147 3.59 14.14 12.77
N TRP A 148 2.30 13.89 12.97
CA TRP A 148 1.73 13.43 14.25
C TRP A 148 1.01 12.08 14.15
N PHE A 149 0.63 11.65 12.95
CA PHE A 149 -0.22 10.47 12.75
C PHE A 149 0.42 9.15 13.19
N ILE A 150 1.71 8.93 12.90
CA ILE A 150 2.38 7.66 13.23
C ILE A 150 2.40 7.42 14.74
N GLY A 151 2.82 8.43 15.51
CA GLY A 151 2.85 8.33 16.96
C GLY A 151 1.47 8.09 17.55
N LEU A 152 0.43 8.73 17.00
CA LEU A 152 -0.94 8.49 17.44
C LEU A 152 -1.44 7.08 17.07
N TYR A 153 -1.14 6.61 15.86
CA TYR A 153 -1.57 5.29 15.40
C TYR A 153 -0.90 4.15 16.16
N ASP A 154 0.40 4.26 16.43
CA ASP A 154 1.17 3.20 17.09
C ASP A 154 0.85 3.10 18.60
N ASN A 155 0.49 4.22 19.24
CA ASN A 155 0.27 4.27 20.70
C ASN A 155 -1.21 4.17 21.11
N TYR A 156 -2.16 4.35 20.18
CA TYR A 156 -3.59 4.34 20.49
C TYR A 156 -4.36 3.42 19.55
N HIS A 157 -5.48 2.90 20.04
CA HIS A 157 -6.38 2.10 19.21
C HIS A 157 -7.22 3.00 18.29
N LEU A 158 -6.59 3.44 17.19
CA LEU A 158 -7.25 4.28 16.20
C LEU A 158 -8.03 3.46 15.18
N LYS A 159 -9.12 4.07 14.73
CA LYS A 159 -9.97 3.58 13.65
C LYS A 159 -9.53 4.17 12.30
N PHE A 160 -8.27 4.00 11.92
CA PHE A 160 -7.72 4.35 10.58
C PHE A 160 -7.19 3.11 9.86
N GLU A 161 -7.10 3.18 8.53
CA GLU A 161 -6.53 2.12 7.70
C GLU A 161 -5.02 2.06 7.90
N GLU A 162 -4.46 0.86 8.04
CA GLU A 162 -3.00 0.70 8.25
C GLU A 162 -2.19 1.22 7.07
N THR A 163 -2.76 1.24 5.86
CA THR A 163 -2.16 1.86 4.67
C THR A 163 -1.74 3.32 4.91
N TRP A 164 -2.48 4.07 5.74
CA TRP A 164 -2.13 5.46 6.05
C TRP A 164 -0.87 5.52 6.89
N ARG A 165 -0.76 4.64 7.90
CA ARG A 165 0.40 4.57 8.78
C ARG A 165 1.63 4.07 8.03
N ASP A 166 1.45 3.04 7.21
CA ASP A 166 2.50 2.50 6.37
C ASP A 166 3.04 3.58 5.42
N THR A 167 2.16 4.31 4.74
CA THR A 167 2.55 5.38 3.82
C THR A 167 3.25 6.53 4.53
N CYS A 168 2.72 6.99 5.66
CA CYS A 168 3.39 8.04 6.43
C CYS A 168 4.80 7.64 6.86
N SER A 169 5.02 6.38 7.25
CA SER A 169 6.35 5.91 7.61
C SER A 169 7.36 5.97 6.45
N LEU A 170 6.88 5.84 5.21
CA LEU A 170 7.70 5.98 4.00
C LEU A 170 7.92 7.44 3.60
N LEU A 171 6.95 8.32 3.87
CA LEU A 171 7.04 9.75 3.60
C LEU A 171 8.05 10.47 4.49
N ILE A 172 8.18 10.05 5.76
CA ILE A 172 9.15 10.62 6.71
C ILE A 172 10.52 9.92 6.69
N ALA A 173 10.70 8.92 5.81
CA ALA A 173 11.98 8.23 5.71
C ALA A 173 13.10 9.21 5.29
N PRO A 174 14.35 9.00 5.75
CA PRO A 174 15.47 9.84 5.35
C PRO A 174 15.65 9.86 3.83
N LYS A 175 16.01 11.03 3.28
CA LYS A 175 16.33 11.15 1.85
C LYS A 175 17.55 10.31 1.49
N LEU A 176 17.53 9.73 0.28
CA LEU A 176 18.72 9.07 -0.28
C LEU A 176 19.87 10.08 -0.44
N LYS A 177 21.10 9.61 -0.24
CA LYS A 177 22.34 10.37 -0.48
C LYS A 177 23.23 9.63 -1.50
N GLY A 178 24.06 10.35 -2.25
CA GLY A 178 25.10 9.76 -3.11
C GLY A 178 24.67 9.53 -4.56
N GLU A 179 25.23 8.54 -5.26
CA GLU A 179 25.04 8.37 -6.72
C GLU A 179 23.56 8.21 -7.16
N ARG A 180 22.72 7.64 -6.30
CA ARG A 180 21.27 7.48 -6.54
C ARG A 180 20.51 8.81 -6.57
N GLU A 181 21.10 9.88 -6.02
CA GLU A 181 20.53 11.24 -6.00
C GLU A 181 20.32 11.80 -7.41
N LYS A 182 21.20 11.48 -8.37
CA LYS A 182 21.06 11.95 -9.76
C LYS A 182 19.85 11.33 -10.47
N GLN A 183 19.60 10.04 -10.25
CA GLN A 183 18.44 9.35 -10.82
C GLN A 183 17.14 9.88 -10.21
N VAL A 184 17.12 10.03 -8.88
CA VAL A 184 16.01 10.65 -8.14
C VAL A 184 15.73 12.06 -8.66
N ALA A 185 16.75 12.91 -8.81
CA ALA A 185 16.58 14.28 -9.30
C ALA A 185 15.95 14.35 -10.70
N ALA A 186 16.32 13.42 -11.59
CA ALA A 186 15.72 13.34 -12.93
C ALA A 186 14.23 12.97 -12.87
N MET A 187 13.84 12.04 -11.99
CA MET A 187 12.44 11.63 -11.79
C MET A 187 11.59 12.71 -11.10
N LEU A 188 12.20 13.51 -10.22
CA LEU A 188 11.52 14.59 -9.51
C LEU A 188 11.20 15.78 -10.41
N LYS A 189 12.06 16.08 -11.40
CA LYS A 189 11.92 17.24 -12.28
C LYS A 189 10.50 17.46 -12.85
N PRO A 190 9.83 16.47 -13.47
CA PRO A 190 8.46 16.66 -13.98
C PRO A 190 7.44 16.97 -12.88
N LEU A 191 7.60 16.40 -11.67
CA LEU A 191 6.72 16.67 -10.53
C LEU A 191 6.96 18.07 -9.97
N GLU A 192 8.22 18.48 -9.83
CA GLU A 192 8.57 19.84 -9.38
C GLU A 192 8.04 20.90 -10.35
N GLN A 193 8.09 20.62 -11.66
CA GLN A 193 7.51 21.49 -12.69
C GLN A 193 5.98 21.55 -12.59
N ALA A 194 5.30 20.41 -12.43
CA ALA A 194 3.85 20.35 -12.28
C ALA A 194 3.35 21.07 -11.01
N MET A 195 4.14 21.01 -9.92
CA MET A 195 3.82 21.69 -8.66
C MET A 195 4.27 23.16 -8.60
N GLY A 196 5.09 23.63 -9.55
CA GLY A 196 5.69 24.97 -9.49
C GLY A 196 6.73 25.15 -8.38
N GLY A 197 7.23 24.06 -7.79
CA GLY A 197 8.05 24.11 -6.59
C GLY A 197 8.55 22.75 -6.12
N LYS A 198 9.22 22.75 -4.96
CA LYS A 198 9.84 21.54 -4.38
C LYS A 198 9.28 21.24 -3.00
N VAL A 199 9.15 19.96 -2.68
CA VAL A 199 8.76 19.53 -1.32
C VAL A 199 9.97 19.64 -0.40
N VAL A 200 9.79 20.37 0.70
CA VAL A 200 10.78 20.51 1.77
C VAL A 200 10.16 20.07 3.10
N VAL A 201 10.98 19.49 3.97
CA VAL A 201 10.57 18.99 5.28
C VAL A 201 11.45 19.69 6.32
N ASP A 202 10.84 20.21 7.39
CA ASP A 202 11.59 20.79 8.51
C ASP A 202 12.11 19.72 9.49
N GLU A 203 12.82 20.15 10.53
CA GLU A 203 13.37 19.28 11.57
C GLU A 203 12.28 18.61 12.43
N GLN A 204 11.08 19.21 12.50
CA GLN A 204 9.91 18.68 13.20
C GLN A 204 9.11 17.69 12.34
N GLY A 205 9.50 17.47 11.08
CA GLY A 205 8.82 16.57 10.15
C GLY A 205 7.64 17.19 9.41
N ASN A 206 7.40 18.50 9.54
CA ASN A 206 6.34 19.18 8.80
C ASN A 206 6.74 19.40 7.34
N PHE A 207 5.78 19.16 6.45
CA PHE A 207 5.96 19.30 5.02
C PHE A 207 5.58 20.70 4.55
N TYR A 208 6.31 21.19 3.54
CA TYR A 208 6.07 22.47 2.90
C TYR A 208 6.32 22.37 1.40
N LEU A 209 5.68 23.24 0.63
CA LEU A 209 5.99 23.48 -0.77
C LEU A 209 6.83 24.76 -0.88
N GLN A 210 8.08 24.61 -1.32
CA GLN A 210 8.93 25.73 -1.69
C GLN A 210 8.61 26.14 -3.13
N VAL A 211 7.75 27.15 -3.28
CA VAL A 211 7.33 27.69 -4.58
C VAL A 211 8.41 28.62 -5.12
N THR A 212 8.66 28.53 -6.42
CA THR A 212 9.69 29.34 -7.09
C THR A 212 9.21 30.79 -7.17
N GLY A 213 9.88 31.70 -6.44
CA GLY A 213 9.56 33.14 -6.43
C GLY A 213 8.52 33.58 -5.39
N GLU A 214 7.75 32.66 -4.81
CA GLU A 214 6.71 32.98 -3.80
C GLU A 214 7.08 32.56 -2.38
N GLY A 215 8.13 31.76 -2.22
CA GLY A 215 8.62 31.35 -0.90
C GLY A 215 8.07 30.00 -0.44
N LYS A 216 8.09 29.80 0.88
CA LYS A 216 7.75 28.53 1.53
C LYS A 216 6.29 28.57 1.99
N LEU A 217 5.50 27.59 1.56
CA LEU A 217 4.09 27.45 1.91
C LEU A 217 3.86 26.17 2.73
N GLU A 218 3.19 26.27 3.88
CA GLU A 218 2.76 25.14 4.70
C GLU A 218 1.89 24.18 3.88
N MET A 219 2.12 22.88 3.97
CA MET A 219 1.35 21.91 3.18
C MET A 219 -0.18 22.04 3.34
N PRO A 220 -0.75 22.35 4.53
CA PRO A 220 -2.19 22.63 4.66
C PRO A 220 -2.73 23.78 3.79
N LEU A 221 -1.89 24.73 3.36
CA LEU A 221 -2.28 25.84 2.49
C LEU A 221 -2.14 25.52 1.00
N VAL A 222 -1.62 24.33 0.65
CA VAL A 222 -1.43 23.86 -0.72
C VAL A 222 -2.68 23.11 -1.21
N ALA A 223 -3.06 23.31 -2.47
CA ALA A 223 -4.18 22.59 -3.10
C ALA A 223 -4.02 21.06 -3.01
N GLU A 224 -5.12 20.34 -2.78
CA GLU A 224 -5.07 18.88 -2.53
C GLU A 224 -4.43 18.07 -3.67
N GLY A 225 -4.70 18.42 -4.92
CA GLY A 225 -4.04 17.78 -6.08
C GLY A 225 -2.53 17.91 -6.04
N LEU A 226 -2.03 19.10 -5.73
CA LEU A 226 -0.59 19.34 -5.55
C LEU A 226 -0.02 18.57 -4.36
N ARG A 227 -0.80 18.41 -3.28
CA ARG A 227 -0.39 17.58 -2.12
C ARG A 227 -0.23 16.10 -2.49
N LYS A 228 -1.07 15.56 -3.38
CA LYS A 228 -0.91 14.20 -3.91
C LYS A 228 0.36 14.04 -4.74
N LEU A 229 0.65 15.01 -5.63
CA LEU A 229 1.91 15.03 -6.37
C LEU A 229 3.12 15.17 -5.43
N ALA A 230 2.98 15.96 -4.37
CA ALA A 230 4.01 16.12 -3.34
C ALA A 230 4.27 14.81 -2.58
N MET A 231 3.25 13.98 -2.32
CA MET A 231 3.45 12.64 -1.73
C MET A 231 4.28 11.76 -2.65
N LEU A 232 3.96 11.75 -3.95
CA LEU A 232 4.72 10.98 -4.94
C LEU A 232 6.17 11.48 -5.01
N ALA A 233 6.37 12.80 -5.10
CA ALA A 233 7.69 13.40 -5.09
C ALA A 233 8.48 13.03 -3.83
N GLN A 234 7.83 13.06 -2.66
CA GLN A 234 8.48 12.68 -1.42
C GLN A 234 8.91 11.21 -1.43
N LEU A 235 8.05 10.28 -1.84
CA LEU A 235 8.38 8.85 -1.94
C LEU A 235 9.51 8.55 -2.94
N ILE A 236 9.61 9.32 -4.03
CA ILE A 236 10.75 9.25 -4.95
C ILE A 236 12.01 9.77 -4.26
N SER A 237 11.91 10.89 -3.54
CA SER A 237 13.05 11.53 -2.86
C SER A 237 13.65 10.67 -1.74
N THR A 238 12.83 9.87 -1.06
CA THR A 238 13.29 8.92 -0.03
C THR A 238 13.85 7.64 -0.62
N GLY A 239 13.83 7.47 -1.95
CA GLY A 239 14.27 6.23 -2.60
C GLY A 239 13.29 5.08 -2.49
N THR A 240 12.17 5.29 -1.79
CA THR A 240 11.18 4.25 -1.51
C THR A 240 10.74 3.58 -2.81
N LEU A 241 10.39 4.34 -3.84
CA LEU A 241 9.94 3.77 -5.12
C LEU A 241 11.05 3.13 -5.96
N LEU A 242 12.33 3.36 -5.65
CA LEU A 242 13.45 2.68 -6.30
C LEU A 242 13.71 1.31 -5.66
N GLU A 243 13.53 1.20 -4.35
CA GLU A 243 13.79 -0.02 -3.58
C GLU A 243 12.57 -0.93 -3.47
N GLN A 244 11.37 -0.36 -3.52
CA GLN A 244 10.11 -1.08 -3.44
C GLN A 244 9.65 -1.66 -4.78
N GLY A 245 8.69 -2.60 -4.70
CA GLY A 245 8.34 -3.48 -5.82
C GLY A 245 7.06 -3.09 -6.53
N TYR A 246 6.17 -2.39 -5.83
CA TYR A 246 4.81 -2.12 -6.27
C TYR A 246 4.36 -0.77 -5.73
N LEU A 247 3.66 0.01 -6.55
CA LEU A 247 2.93 1.19 -6.13
C LEU A 247 1.45 0.96 -6.47
N PHE A 248 0.63 0.77 -5.44
CA PHE A 248 -0.82 0.75 -5.57
C PHE A 248 -1.33 2.17 -5.34
N TRP A 249 -1.93 2.80 -6.35
CA TRP A 249 -2.47 4.15 -6.24
C TRP A 249 -4.00 4.10 -6.37
N ASP A 250 -4.69 4.43 -5.28
CA ASP A 250 -6.14 4.44 -5.22
C ASP A 250 -6.68 5.81 -5.63
N GLU A 251 -7.60 5.82 -6.60
CA GLU A 251 -8.21 7.03 -7.20
C GLU A 251 -7.20 8.17 -7.49
N PRO A 252 -6.21 7.91 -8.36
CA PRO A 252 -5.26 8.95 -8.77
C PRO A 252 -5.95 10.17 -9.39
N GLU A 253 -7.06 9.99 -10.09
CA GLU A 253 -7.82 11.04 -10.76
C GLU A 253 -8.53 12.02 -9.80
N THR A 254 -8.77 11.62 -8.55
CA THR A 254 -9.54 12.43 -7.61
C THR A 254 -8.72 13.66 -7.19
N ASN A 255 -9.28 14.86 -7.29
CA ASN A 255 -8.67 16.13 -6.89
C ASN A 255 -7.38 16.54 -7.65
N LEU A 256 -7.02 15.88 -8.75
CA LEU A 256 -5.95 16.29 -9.66
C LEU A 256 -6.43 17.25 -10.76
#